data_AF-A6K5B8-F1
#
_entry.id   AF-A6K5B8-F1
#
_cell.length_a   1.000
_cell.length_b   1.000
_cell.length_c   1.000
_cell.angle_alpha   90.00
_cell.angle_beta   90.00
_cell.angle_gamma   90.00
#
_symmetry.space_group_name_H-M   'P 1'
#
loop_
_entity.id
_entity.type
_entity.pdbx_description
1 polymer ?
#
loop_
_entity_poly.entity_id
_entity_poly.type
_entity_poly.pdbx_seq_one_letter_code
_entity_poly.pdbx_strand_id
1 'polypeptide(L)'
;MFGRLPPCASRVRAGALFGALGTRTCGSGGAERRGSVPANPGAGLARGDLREWTLRVSPFGRLRARLPCHLSVRPLDPLAHPDGDRVLVAVSGVGSGTRGLDSLQVKYDAALQEMAILSDDIDPEASVEI
;
A
#
# COMPACT_ATOMS: atom_id res chain seq x y z
N MET A 1 7.77 -12.84 -50.16
CA MET A 1 8.68 -13.95 -49.79
C MET A 1 8.73 -14.04 -48.28
N PHE A 2 8.47 -15.25 -47.78
CA PHE A 2 8.79 -15.88 -46.48
C PHE A 2 9.19 -14.99 -45.28
N GLY A 3 8.65 -15.15 -44.07
CA GLY A 3 8.12 -16.38 -43.49
C GLY A 3 7.27 -16.17 -42.25
N ARG A 4 6.29 -17.07 -42.13
CA ARG A 4 5.48 -17.36 -40.95
C ARG A 4 6.26 -18.28 -40.02
N LEU A 5 6.13 -18.09 -38.71
CA LEU A 5 6.17 -19.18 -37.72
C LEU A 5 5.24 -18.84 -36.52
N PRO A 6 4.12 -19.56 -36.31
CA PRO A 6 3.66 -19.99 -34.98
C PRO A 6 4.49 -21.26 -34.59
N PRO A 7 4.36 -21.92 -33.41
CA PRO A 7 3.23 -21.99 -32.48
C PRO A 7 3.61 -22.05 -30.98
N CYS A 8 2.63 -22.09 -30.08
CA CYS A 8 2.68 -22.92 -28.86
C CYS A 8 1.25 -23.12 -28.36
N ALA A 9 0.56 -24.09 -28.98
CA ALA A 9 -0.69 -24.61 -28.47
C ALA A 9 -0.38 -25.83 -27.61
N SER A 10 -0.34 -25.67 -26.29
CA SER A 10 -0.40 -26.82 -25.39
C SER A 10 -1.87 -27.17 -25.15
N ARG A 11 -2.33 -28.19 -25.86
CA ARG A 11 -3.53 -28.94 -25.47
C ARG A 11 -3.15 -29.88 -24.34
N VAL A 12 -3.90 -29.84 -23.24
CA VAL A 12 -4.03 -31.00 -22.35
C VAL A 12 -5.49 -31.44 -22.42
N ARG A 13 -5.69 -32.71 -22.79
CA ARG A 13 -6.99 -33.38 -22.81
C ARG A 13 -7.15 -34.22 -21.54
N ALA A 14 -8.37 -34.17 -21.02
CA ALA A 14 -9.19 -35.27 -20.51
C ALA A 14 -8.65 -36.18 -19.39
N GLY A 15 -9.43 -36.28 -18.32
CA GLY A 15 -9.44 -37.40 -17.38
C GLY A 15 -10.72 -37.36 -16.57
N ALA A 16 -11.45 -38.48 -16.55
CA ALA A 16 -12.85 -38.59 -16.16
C ALA A 16 -13.09 -38.84 -14.66
N LEU A 17 -14.37 -38.72 -14.31
CA LEU A 17 -15.15 -39.24 -13.16
C LEU A 17 -14.53 -40.38 -12.33
N PHE A 18 -14.82 -40.38 -11.02
CA PHE A 18 -15.63 -41.37 -10.28
C PHE A 18 -15.21 -41.49 -8.80
N GLY A 19 -16.23 -41.59 -7.93
CA GLY A 19 -16.16 -42.19 -6.60
C GLY A 19 -15.57 -41.30 -5.51
N ALA A 20 -15.96 -41.39 -4.24
CA ALA A 20 -16.97 -42.18 -3.56
C ALA A 20 -17.19 -41.52 -2.17
N LEU A 21 -18.29 -41.86 -1.51
CA LEU A 21 -18.58 -41.47 -0.12
C LEU A 21 -17.39 -41.77 0.80
N GLY A 22 -16.96 -40.78 1.57
CA GLY A 22 -15.97 -40.89 2.64
C GLY A 22 -16.54 -40.37 3.95
N THR A 23 -16.60 -41.26 4.93
CA THR A 23 -17.22 -41.18 6.25
C THR A 23 -16.76 -40.04 7.15
N ARG A 24 -17.70 -39.60 8.01
CA ARG A 24 -17.46 -38.79 9.22
C ARG A 24 -16.30 -39.34 10.04
N THR A 25 -15.45 -38.44 10.51
CA THR A 25 -14.81 -38.58 11.82
C THR A 25 -14.93 -37.26 12.57
N CYS A 26 -15.47 -37.35 13.78
CA CYS A 26 -15.51 -36.26 14.76
C CYS A 26 -14.09 -35.90 15.18
N GLY A 27 -13.69 -34.66 14.92
CA GLY A 27 -12.58 -34.01 15.61
C GLY A 27 -13.12 -33.12 16.71
N SER A 28 -13.11 -33.61 17.95
CA SER A 28 -13.21 -32.78 19.14
C SER A 28 -11.83 -32.19 19.41
N GLY A 29 -11.70 -30.86 19.44
CA GLY A 29 -10.41 -30.25 19.72
C GLY A 29 -10.37 -28.75 19.51
N GLY A 30 -10.83 -28.02 20.53
CA GLY A 30 -10.08 -26.88 21.06
C GLY A 30 -10.09 -25.57 20.27
N ALA A 31 -10.45 -24.52 21.01
CA ALA A 31 -10.22 -23.12 20.72
C ALA A 31 -11.11 -22.52 19.62
N GLU A 32 -12.17 -21.82 20.07
CA GLU A 32 -12.58 -20.58 19.44
C GLU A 32 -11.34 -19.68 19.33
N ARG A 33 -10.64 -19.79 18.20
CA ARG A 33 -9.72 -18.77 17.74
C ARG A 33 -10.60 -17.59 17.41
N ARG A 34 -10.87 -16.77 18.43
CA ARG A 34 -11.26 -15.37 18.30
C ARG A 34 -10.29 -14.77 17.29
N GLY A 35 -10.73 -14.74 16.03
CA GLY A 35 -10.07 -14.02 14.96
C GLY A 35 -10.28 -12.55 15.25
N SER A 36 -9.52 -12.04 16.21
CA SER A 36 -9.30 -10.61 16.33
C SER A 36 -8.69 -10.19 15.01
N VAL A 37 -9.49 -9.49 14.20
CA VAL A 37 -9.06 -8.62 13.11
C VAL A 37 -7.71 -8.02 13.52
N PRO A 38 -6.65 -8.11 12.70
CA PRO A 38 -5.41 -7.42 13.04
C PRO A 38 -5.78 -5.96 13.22
N ALA A 39 -5.50 -5.45 14.43
CA ALA A 39 -5.68 -4.07 14.78
C ALA A 39 -5.12 -3.23 13.62
N ASN A 40 -6.00 -2.42 13.04
CA ASN A 40 -5.66 -1.36 12.11
C ASN A 40 -4.36 -0.71 12.63
N PRO A 41 -3.25 -0.67 11.86
CA PRO A 41 -2.07 0.11 12.24
C PRO A 41 -2.35 1.62 12.09
N GLY A 42 -3.50 2.07 12.61
CA GLY A 42 -3.79 3.45 12.98
C GLY A 42 -3.81 3.62 14.51
N ALA A 43 -3.33 2.63 15.26
CA ALA A 43 -3.16 2.74 16.71
C ALA A 43 -1.74 3.23 17.03
N GLY A 44 -1.53 4.54 17.00
CA GLY A 44 -0.32 5.10 17.62
C GLY A 44 0.19 6.46 17.18
N LEU A 45 -0.42 7.13 16.19
CA LEU A 45 -0.12 8.55 15.99
C LEU A 45 -1.05 9.33 16.91
N ALA A 46 -0.46 9.89 17.97
CA ALA A 46 -1.16 10.76 18.92
C ALA A 46 -2.02 11.77 18.15
N ARG A 47 -3.23 12.03 18.64
CA ARG A 47 -4.25 12.90 18.03
C ARG A 47 -3.83 14.38 17.98
N GLY A 48 -2.73 14.67 17.29
CA GLY A 48 -2.41 16.00 16.76
C GLY A 48 -3.09 16.20 15.41
N ASP A 49 -2.96 17.40 14.84
CA ASP A 49 -3.52 17.73 13.53
C ASP A 49 -2.91 16.82 12.45
N LEU A 50 -3.65 15.78 12.05
CA LEU A 50 -3.23 14.76 11.10
C LEU A 50 -3.84 15.06 9.73
N ARG A 51 -3.00 15.20 8.70
CA ARG A 51 -3.45 15.32 7.31
C ARG A 51 -2.98 14.12 6.51
N GLU A 52 -3.90 13.52 5.75
CA GLU A 52 -3.64 12.31 4.98
C GLU A 52 -4.00 12.48 3.50
N TRP A 53 -3.23 11.81 2.63
CA TRP A 53 -3.49 11.69 1.21
C TRP A 53 -3.32 10.25 0.76
N THR A 54 -4.05 9.89 -0.28
CA THR A 54 -3.86 8.63 -1.01
C THR A 54 -3.73 8.95 -2.49
N LEU A 55 -2.62 8.53 -3.10
CA LEU A 55 -2.35 8.76 -4.51
C LEU A 55 -2.18 7.44 -5.24
N ARG A 56 -2.66 7.39 -6.48
CA ARG A 56 -2.30 6.32 -7.42
C ARG A 56 -1.00 6.67 -8.13
N VAL A 57 -0.07 5.74 -8.14
CA VAL A 57 1.28 5.89 -8.71
C VAL A 57 1.65 4.65 -9.52
N SER A 58 2.72 4.75 -10.31
CA SER A 58 3.36 3.54 -10.82
C SER A 58 4.10 2.83 -9.67
N PRO A 59 4.12 1.48 -9.61
CA PRO A 59 4.89 0.74 -8.61
C PRO A 59 6.39 1.00 -8.68
N PHE A 60 6.87 1.50 -9.83
CA PHE A 60 8.26 1.87 -10.05
C PHE A 60 8.33 3.36 -10.33
N GLY A 61 9.27 4.03 -9.66
CA GLY A 61 9.42 5.46 -9.81
C GLY A 61 10.40 6.04 -8.81
N ARG A 62 10.36 7.37 -8.67
CA ARG A 62 11.19 8.12 -7.73
C ARG A 62 10.32 8.90 -6.77
N LEU A 63 10.80 9.06 -5.54
CA LEU A 63 10.29 10.01 -4.58
C LEU A 63 11.24 11.21 -4.51
N ARG A 64 10.71 12.40 -4.73
CA ARG A 64 11.40 13.67 -4.53
C ARG A 64 10.77 14.39 -3.35
N ALA A 65 11.52 14.57 -2.27
CA ALA A 65 11.07 15.30 -1.11
C ALA A 65 11.93 16.54 -0.88
N ARG A 66 11.27 17.68 -0.62
CA ARG A 66 11.91 18.90 -0.11
C ARG A 66 11.05 19.40 1.03
N LEU A 67 11.49 19.09 2.23
CA LEU A 67 10.78 19.35 3.48
C LEU A 67 11.80 19.79 4.54
N PRO A 68 11.49 20.80 5.36
CA PRO A 68 12.31 21.22 6.51
C PRO A 68 12.12 20.33 7.76
N CYS A 69 11.45 19.18 7.63
CA CYS A 69 11.02 18.33 8.73
C CYS A 69 11.43 16.86 8.51
N HIS A 70 11.15 15.99 9.48
CA HIS A 70 11.48 14.57 9.36
C HIS A 70 10.61 13.87 8.31
N LEU A 71 11.22 12.96 7.54
CA LEU A 71 10.57 12.12 6.53
C LEU A 71 10.83 10.65 6.86
N SER A 72 9.76 9.87 7.03
CA SER A 72 9.80 8.41 7.09
C SER A 72 9.17 7.81 5.83
N VAL A 73 9.75 6.71 5.37
CA VAL A 73 9.23 5.93 4.23
C VAL A 73 9.07 4.49 4.68
N ARG A 74 7.87 3.95 4.51
CA ARG A 74 7.49 2.60 4.94
C ARG A 74 6.76 1.89 3.81
N PRO A 75 7.09 0.62 3.55
CA PRO A 75 6.37 -0.15 2.56
C PRO A 75 4.95 -0.42 3.03
N LEU A 76 3.99 -0.30 2.11
CA LEU A 76 2.63 -0.80 2.33
C LEU A 76 2.63 -2.34 2.37
N ASP A 77 1.66 -2.91 3.06
CA ASP A 77 1.47 -4.36 3.10
C ASP A 77 1.15 -4.90 1.69
N PRO A 78 2.01 -5.76 1.11
CA PRO A 78 1.79 -6.30 -0.23
C PRO A 78 0.54 -7.17 -0.34
N LEU A 79 0.06 -7.76 0.78
CA LEU A 79 -1.17 -8.55 0.77
C LEU A 79 -2.43 -7.66 0.67
N ALA A 80 -2.40 -6.50 1.32
CA ALA A 80 -3.48 -5.51 1.23
C ALA A 80 -3.42 -4.67 -0.05
N HIS A 81 -2.22 -4.46 -0.61
CA HIS A 81 -1.97 -3.59 -1.77
C HIS A 81 -1.17 -4.30 -2.87
N PRO A 82 -1.72 -5.36 -3.50
CA PRO A 82 -0.97 -6.24 -4.40
C PRO A 82 -0.49 -5.57 -5.69
N ASP A 83 -1.18 -4.53 -6.15
CA ASP A 83 -0.85 -3.83 -7.39
C ASP A 83 0.37 -2.92 -7.24
N GLY A 84 0.77 -2.57 -6.00
CA GLY A 84 1.85 -1.63 -5.72
C GLY A 84 1.61 -0.22 -6.27
N ASP A 85 0.39 0.10 -6.70
CA ASP A 85 0.04 1.32 -7.41
C ASP A 85 -0.44 2.45 -6.48
N ARG A 86 -0.13 2.37 -5.18
CA ARG A 86 -0.65 3.27 -4.15
C ARG A 86 0.46 3.78 -3.25
N VAL A 87 0.33 5.04 -2.88
CA VAL A 87 1.10 5.67 -1.82
C VAL A 87 0.15 6.38 -0.87
N LEU A 88 0.36 6.18 0.42
CA LEU A 88 -0.28 6.92 1.49
C LEU A 88 0.69 7.99 1.96
N VAL A 89 0.21 9.20 2.22
CA VAL A 89 1.04 10.23 2.83
C VAL A 89 0.32 10.69 4.07
N ALA A 90 0.98 10.67 5.21
CA ALA A 90 0.45 11.15 6.47
C ALA A 90 1.38 12.22 7.05
N VAL A 91 0.82 13.31 7.56
CA VAL A 91 1.57 14.37 8.21
C VAL A 91 1.04 14.52 9.62
N SER A 92 1.94 14.41 10.60
CA SER A 92 1.63 14.59 12.01
C SER A 92 2.43 15.76 12.58
N GLY A 93 1.80 16.62 13.38
CA GLY A 93 2.46 17.72 14.10
C GLY A 93 2.50 17.47 15.61
N VAL A 94 3.61 17.85 16.26
CA VAL A 94 3.75 17.86 17.72
C VAL A 94 3.55 19.29 18.23
N GLY A 95 2.30 19.75 18.31
CA GLY A 95 1.99 21.08 18.81
C GLY A 95 0.77 21.71 18.14
N SER A 96 0.16 22.71 18.79
CA SER A 96 -1.07 23.36 18.37
C SER A 96 -0.87 24.25 17.14
N GLY A 97 -0.71 23.66 15.96
CA GLY A 97 -0.71 24.42 14.72
C GLY A 97 -0.53 23.57 13.47
N THR A 98 -1.50 23.66 12.57
CA THR A 98 -1.45 23.23 11.17
C THR A 98 -0.51 24.09 10.30
N ARG A 99 0.53 24.69 10.88
CA ARG A 99 1.36 25.71 10.20
C ARG A 99 2.02 25.09 8.96
N GLY A 100 1.77 25.69 7.81
CA GLY A 100 2.35 25.26 6.53
C GLY A 100 1.76 23.96 5.96
N LEU A 101 0.69 23.40 6.55
CA LEU A 101 0.00 22.24 5.95
C LEU A 101 -0.70 22.61 4.64
N ASP A 102 -1.13 23.87 4.50
CA ASP A 102 -1.76 24.38 3.27
C ASP A 102 -0.75 24.56 2.14
N SER A 103 0.54 24.81 2.45
CA SER A 103 1.61 24.94 1.46
C SER A 103 2.21 23.61 1.04
N LEU A 104 1.88 22.51 1.75
CA LEU A 104 2.35 21.17 1.42
C LEU A 104 1.72 20.66 0.11
N GLN A 105 2.57 20.42 -0.87
CA GLN A 105 2.20 19.88 -2.17
C GLN A 105 2.56 18.40 -2.24
N VAL A 106 1.57 17.57 -2.54
CA VAL A 106 1.74 16.14 -2.83
C VAL A 106 1.26 15.91 -4.26
N LYS A 107 2.18 15.56 -5.17
CA LYS A 107 1.91 15.43 -6.61
C LYS A 107 2.57 14.19 -7.18
N TYR A 108 1.99 13.64 -8.23
CA TYR A 108 2.57 12.56 -9.02
C TYR A 108 2.64 12.97 -10.50
N ASP A 109 3.82 12.89 -11.09
CA ASP A 109 4.06 13.06 -12.52
C ASP A 109 4.19 11.66 -13.17
N ALA A 110 3.19 11.29 -13.97
CA ALA A 110 3.14 9.99 -14.62
C ALA A 110 4.16 9.85 -15.77
N ALA A 111 4.56 10.95 -16.42
CA ALA A 111 5.53 10.92 -17.51
C ALA A 111 6.95 10.68 -16.97
N LEU A 112 7.26 11.27 -15.81
CA LEU A 112 8.55 11.10 -15.14
C LEU A 112 8.61 9.92 -14.16
N GLN A 113 7.46 9.29 -13.90
CA GLN A 113 7.25 8.32 -12.82
C GLN A 113 7.80 8.85 -11.48
N GLU A 114 7.47 10.11 -11.17
CA GLU A 114 8.03 10.82 -10.02
C GLU A 114 6.93 11.35 -9.11
N MET A 115 7.00 10.99 -7.84
CA MET A 115 6.19 11.57 -6.78
C MET A 115 6.98 12.71 -6.12
N ALA A 116 6.34 13.85 -5.94
CA ALA A 116 6.93 15.02 -5.30
C ALA A 116 6.14 15.40 -4.04
N ILE A 117 6.87 15.56 -2.92
CA ILE A 117 6.37 16.12 -1.66
C ILE A 117 7.18 17.36 -1.33
N LEU A 118 6.56 18.53 -1.42
CA LEU A 118 7.25 19.82 -1.35
C LEU A 118 6.55 20.74 -0.35
N SER A 119 7.32 21.29 0.60
CA SER A 119 6.92 22.42 1.44
C SER A 119 8.15 23.12 1.99
N ASP A 120 8.09 24.44 2.08
CA ASP A 120 9.13 25.27 2.70
C ASP A 120 8.72 25.82 4.07
N ASP A 121 7.42 25.81 4.37
CA ASP A 121 6.84 26.50 5.54
C ASP A 121 6.21 25.54 6.55
N ILE A 122 6.26 24.23 6.29
CA ILE A 122 5.79 23.22 7.25
C ILE A 122 6.63 23.28 8.53
N ASP A 123 5.97 23.07 9.66
CA ASP A 123 6.63 23.00 10.97
C ASP A 123 7.81 21.99 10.95
N PRO A 124 9.04 22.41 11.30
CA PRO A 124 10.19 21.49 11.42
C PRO A 124 9.96 20.33 12.40
N GLU A 125 9.10 20.52 13.41
CA GLU A 125 8.74 19.49 14.40
C GLU A 125 7.65 18.53 13.89
N ALA A 126 7.07 18.79 12.71
CA ALA A 126 6.18 17.83 12.07
C ALA A 126 6.96 16.63 11.52
N SER A 127 6.24 15.52 11.31
CA SER A 127 6.77 14.34 10.64
C SER A 127 5.85 13.95 9.48
N VAL A 128 6.47 13.66 8.34
CA VAL A 128 5.80 13.13 7.15
C VAL A 128 6.14 11.66 7.00
N GLU A 129 5.12 10.81 6.94
CA GLU A 129 5.21 9.38 6.67
C GLU A 129 4.65 9.08 5.28
N ILE A 130 5.35 8.20 4.56
CA ILE A 130 5.01 7.73 3.22
C ILE A 130 4.95 6.20 3.22
#